data_AF-A0A524NBR6-F1
#
_entry.id   AF-A0A524NBR6-F1
#
_cell.length_a   1.000
_cell.length_b   1.000
_cell.length_c   1.000
_cell.angle_alpha   90.00
_cell.angle_beta   90.00
_cell.angle_gamma   90.00
#
_symmetry.space_group_name_H-M   'P 1'
#
loop_
_entity.id
_entity.type
_entity.pdbx_description
1 polymer ?
#
loop_
_entity_poly.entity_id
_entity_poly.type
_entity_poly.pdbx_seq_one_letter_code
_entity_poly.pdbx_strand_id
1 'polypeptide(L)' 'MFDRLAHVVDEYDTLEQQLSDPEVLADSDQLRRLSMRYNELGPVVEAYRRRAARRADADAAREMLSGATGEERDMLVD' A
#
# COMPACT_ATOMS: atom_id res chain seq x y z
N MET A 1 0.61 -4.65 -15.88
CA MET A 1 -0.09 -3.33 -15.77
C MET A 1 0.05 -2.74 -14.37
N PHE A 2 -0.14 -3.53 -13.30
CA PHE A 2 0.13 -3.11 -11.92
C PHE A 2 1.62 -3.01 -11.59
N ASP A 3 2.50 -3.58 -12.41
CA ASP A 3 3.96 -3.55 -12.21
C ASP A 3 4.50 -2.12 -12.15
N ARG A 4 3.91 -1.20 -12.93
CA ARG A 4 4.23 0.24 -12.85
C ARG A 4 3.82 0.85 -11.50
N LEU A 5 2.74 0.38 -10.88
CA LEU A 5 2.31 0.85 -9.57
C LEU A 5 3.18 0.25 -8.46
N ALA A 6 3.67 -0.99 -8.61
CA ALA A 6 4.65 -1.57 -7.70
C ALA A 6 5.94 -0.71 -7.68
N HIS A 7 6.45 -0.32 -8.85
CA HIS A 7 7.59 0.59 -8.92
C HIS A 7 7.34 1.96 -8.27
N VAL A 8 6.12 2.49 -8.33
CA VAL A 8 5.76 3.73 -7.63
C VAL A 8 5.78 3.56 -6.11
N VAL A 9 5.37 2.39 -5.60
CA VAL A 9 5.49 2.07 -4.17
C VAL A 9 6.95 1.93 -3.76
N ASP A 10 7.77 1.23 -4.56
CA ASP A 10 9.20 1.09 -4.28
C ASP A 10 9.91 2.46 -4.24
N GLU A 11 9.57 3.36 -5.18
CA GLU A 11 10.06 4.73 -5.20
C GLU A 11 9.64 5.49 -3.94
N TYR A 12 8.37 5.39 -3.55
CA TYR A 12 7.84 6.05 -2.35
C TYR A 12 8.54 5.57 -1.07
N ASP A 13 8.73 4.27 -0.91
CA ASP A 13 9.42 3.69 0.26
C ASP A 13 10.91 4.07 0.28
N THR A 14 11.53 4.19 -0.89
CA THR A 14 12.91 4.70 -1.01
C THR A 14 13.00 6.17 -0.61
N LEU A 15 12.04 7.00 -1.02
CA LEU A 15 11.96 8.41 -0.63
C LEU A 15 11.73 8.56 0.87
N GLU A 16 10.88 7.72 1.48
CA GLU A 16 10.67 7.69 2.93
C GLU A 16 11.99 7.44 3.68
N GLN A 17 12.77 6.47 3.22
CA GLN A 17 14.09 6.17 3.80
C GLN A 17 15.05 7.34 3.64
N GLN A 18 15.14 7.95 2.45
CA GLN A 18 16.01 9.11 2.21
C GLN A 18 15.60 10.32 3.06
N LEU A 19 14.31 10.55 3.26
CA LEU A 19 13.80 11.63 4.10
C LEU A 19 14.10 11.43 5.60
N SER A 20 14.50 10.22 6.00
CA SER A 20 14.98 9.91 7.35
C SER A 20 16.50 10.08 7.51
N ASP A 21 17.24 10.30 6.42
CA ASP A 21 18.70 10.42 6.44
C ASP A 21 19.16 11.79 6.99
N PRO A 22 20.01 11.83 8.03
CA PRO A 22 20.58 13.08 8.56
C PRO A 22 21.30 13.95 7.52
N GLU A 23 21.94 13.36 6.51
CA GLU A 23 22.63 14.10 5.45
C GLU A 23 21.62 14.85 4.56
N VAL A 24 20.50 14.21 4.25
CA VAL A 24 19.38 14.82 3.51
C VAL A 24 18.70 15.88 4.35
N LEU A 25 18.50 15.63 5.64
CA LEU A 25 17.88 16.59 6.57
C LEU A 25 18.73 17.85 6.76
N ALA A 26 20.05 17.76 6.58
CA ALA A 26 20.96 18.89 6.67
C ALA A 26 21.00 19.75 5.38
N ASP A 27 20.56 19.21 4.23
CA ASP A 27 20.45 19.94 2.95
C ASP A 27 18.99 20.32 2.68
N SER A 28 18.64 21.58 2.98
CA SER A 28 17.28 22.12 2.79
C SER A 28 16.76 22.01 1.34
N ASP A 29 17.63 22.12 0.34
CA ASP A 29 17.23 22.05 -1.06
C ASP A 29 16.94 20.60 -1.47
N GLN A 30 17.77 19.65 -1.02
CA GLN A 30 17.54 18.23 -1.22
C GLN A 30 16.27 17.76 -0.48
N LEU A 31 16.13 18.12 0.79
CA LEU A 31 14.95 17.82 1.61
C LEU A 31 13.66 18.29 0.94
N ARG A 32 13.65 19.52 0.43
CA ARG A 32 12.48 20.07 -0.26
C ARG A 32 12.12 19.27 -1.51
N ARG A 33 13.11 18.95 -2.36
CA ARG A 33 12.88 18.18 -3.60
C ARG A 33 12.29 16.80 -3.31
N LEU A 34 12.90 16.07 -2.38
CA LEU A 34 12.46 14.73 -2.01
C LEU A 34 11.08 14.75 -1.34
N SER A 35 10.82 15.72 -0.46
CA SER A 35 9.53 15.88 0.20
C SER A 35 8.40 16.17 -0.79
N MET A 36 8.66 17.01 -1.80
CA MET A 36 7.67 17.31 -2.83
C MET A 36 7.30 16.05 -3.62
N ARG A 37 8.30 15.25 -4.02
CA ARG A 37 8.08 14.00 -4.74
C ARG A 37 7.34 12.97 -3.89
N TYR A 38 7.75 12.80 -2.63
CA TYR A 38 7.08 11.92 -1.68
C TYR A 38 5.58 12.26 -1.53
N ASN A 39 5.28 13.55 -1.36
CA ASN A 39 3.90 14.03 -1.27
C ASN A 39 3.11 13.85 -2.56
N GLU A 40 3.74 13.97 -3.74
CA GLU A 40 3.11 13.70 -5.04
C GLU A 40 2.70 12.23 -5.18
N LEU A 41 3.55 11.31 -4.72
CA LEU A 41 3.32 9.87 -4.85
C LEU A 41 2.34 9.31 -3.80
N GLY A 42 2.24 9.95 -2.62
CA GLY A 42 1.42 9.50 -1.50
C GLY A 42 -0.01 9.08 -1.86
N PRO A 43 -0.82 9.91 -2.55
CA PRO A 43 -2.19 9.55 -2.91
C PRO A 43 -2.29 8.30 -3.80
N VAL A 44 -1.32 8.09 -4.70
CA VAL A 44 -1.29 6.93 -5.61
C VAL A 44 -0.95 5.67 -4.83
N VAL A 45 0.05 5.74 -3.95
CA VAL A 45 0.46 4.63 -3.09
C VAL A 45 -0.65 4.24 -2.12
N GLU A 46 -1.34 5.20 -1.52
CA GLU A 46 -2.48 4.95 -0.63
C GLU A 46 -3.61 4.21 -1.35
N ALA A 47 -3.98 4.68 -2.56
CA ALA A 47 -5.00 4.02 -3.37
C ALA A 47 -4.60 2.59 -3.76
N TYR A 48 -3.33 2.37 -4.10
CA TYR A 48 -2.80 1.05 -4.42
C TYR A 48 -2.84 0.10 -3.21
N ARG A 49 -2.32 0.53 -2.05
CA ARG A 49 -2.32 -0.25 -0.81
C ARG A 49 -3.74 -0.58 -0.35
N ARG A 50 -4.67 0.38 -0.42
CA ARG A 50 -6.09 0.16 -0.11
C ARG A 50 -6.72 -0.89 -1.02
N ARG A 51 -6.44 -0.84 -2.33
CA ARG A 51 -6.92 -1.85 -3.28
C ARG A 51 -6.36 -3.23 -2.94
N ALA A 52 -5.07 -3.33 -2.63
CA ALA A 52 -4.43 -4.58 -2.25
C ALA A 52 -5.05 -5.18 -0.98
N ALA A 53 -5.30 -4.36 0.04
CA ALA A 53 -5.99 -4.79 1.27
C ALA A 53 -7.40 -5.32 0.98
N ARG A 54 -8.23 -4.58 0.22
CA ARG A 54 -9.58 -5.03 -0.14
C ARG A 54 -9.60 -6.32 -0.96
N ARG A 55 -8.58 -6.53 -1.79
CA ARG A 55 -8.38 -7.79 -2.52
C ARG A 55 -8.11 -8.93 -1.54
N ALA A 56 -7.16 -8.74 -0.62
CA ALA A 56 -6.82 -9.73 0.39
C ALA A 56 -8.02 -10.06 1.29
N ASP A 57 -8.79 -9.06 1.73
CA ASP A 57 -10.01 -9.25 2.52
C ASP A 57 -11.04 -10.10 1.76
N ALA A 58 -11.24 -9.82 0.47
CA ALA A 58 -12.17 -10.57 -0.38
C ALA A 58 -11.68 -12.01 -0.61
N ASP A 59 -10.38 -12.22 -0.78
CA ASP A 59 -9.78 -13.54 -0.97
C ASP A 59 -9.93 -14.36 0.33
N ALA A 60 -9.62 -13.78 1.49
CA ALA A 60 -9.81 -14.39 2.81
C ALA A 60 -11.29 -14.76 3.08
N ALA A 61 -12.24 -13.87 2.77
CA ALA A 61 -13.66 -14.16 2.92
C ALA A 61 -14.11 -15.34 2.03
N ARG A 62 -13.59 -15.46 0.80
CA ARG A 62 -13.87 -16.61 -0.07
C ARG A 62 -13.28 -17.90 0.48
N GLU A 63 -12.08 -17.85 1.04
CA GLU A 63 -11.46 -19.02 1.68
C GLU A 63 -12.29 -19.49 2.88
N MET A 64 -12.72 -18.57 3.75
CA MET A 64 -13.62 -18.87 4.87
C MET A 64 -14.92 -19.54 4.40
N LEU A 65 -15.59 -18.98 3.38
CA LEU A 65 -16.79 -19.58 2.78
C LEU A 65 -16.56 -20.96 2.16
N SER A 66 -15.37 -21.18 1.58
CA SER A 66 -15.01 -22.46 0.97
C SER A 66 -14.72 -23.56 2.00
N GLY A 67 -14.19 -23.18 3.17
CA GLY A 67 -13.90 -24.08 4.28
C GLY A 67 -15.09 -24.32 5.22
N ALA A 68 -16.10 -23.45 5.21
CA ALA A 68 -17.28 -23.56 6.04
C ALA A 68 -18.23 -24.70 5.59
N THR A 69 -18.84 -25.38 6.55
CA THR A 69 -19.81 -26.47 6.30
C THR A 69 -21.06 -26.34 7.18
N GLY A 70 -22.20 -26.88 6.73
CA GLY A 70 -23.44 -26.89 7.51
C GLY A 70 -23.90 -25.50 7.97
N GLU A 71 -24.32 -25.38 9.24
CA GLU A 71 -24.79 -24.12 9.84
C GLU A 71 -23.76 -22.97 9.77
N GLU A 72 -22.47 -23.27 9.83
CA GLU A 72 -21.40 -22.27 9.73
C GLU A 72 -21.37 -21.62 8.34
N ARG A 73 -21.70 -22.38 7.30
CA ARG A 73 -21.78 -21.86 5.94
C ARG A 73 -23.01 -20.97 5.75
N ASP A 74 -24.14 -21.39 6.30
CA ASP A 74 -25.39 -20.63 6.20
C ASP A 74 -25.26 -19.26 6.91
N MET A 75 -24.60 -19.22 8.07
CA MET A 75 -24.30 -17.98 8.80
C MET A 75 -23.36 -17.00 8.07
N LEU A 76 -22.57 -17.47 7.10
CA LEU A 76 -21.62 -16.63 6.34
C LEU A 76 -22.19 -16.14 4.99
N VAL A 77 -23.33 -16.68 4.55
CA VAL A 77 -23.96 -16.35 3.26
C VAL A 77 -25.12 -15.35 3.41
N ASP A 78 -25.74 -15.28 4.59
CA ASP A 78 -26.76 -14.29 4.98
C ASP A 78 -26.16 -12.90 5.28
#